data_AF-A0A8J6XSM0-F1
#
_entry.id   AF-A0A8J6XSM0-F1
#
_cell.length_a   1.000
_cell.length_b   1.000
_cell.length_c   1.000
_cell.angle_alpha   90.00
_cell.angle_beta   90.00
_cell.angle_gamma   90.00
#
_symmetry.space_group_name_H-M   'P 1'
#
loop_
_entity.id
_entity.type
_entity.pdbx_description
1 polymer ?
#
loop_
_entity_poly.entity_id
_entity_poly.type
_entity_poly.pdbx_seq_one_letter_code
_entity_poly.pdbx_strand_id
1 'polypeptide(L)'
;MTRFPYDRFAKDYLQELLSPLGSVETSKDVAGEVLEVDVYFLPREQPQIDRESLGLLGRFAQTKALIEPFRNPVTNSEVGKGRVQKRAIEELLALDVNNPFRSKAMDLLANLKTTIKLNQNLDIAILIEL
;
A
#
# COMPACT_ATOMS: atom_id res chain seq x y z
N MET A 1 -6.79 6.78 -20.18
CA MET A 1 -6.49 7.41 -18.88
C MET A 1 -5.37 6.62 -18.25
N THR A 2 -4.24 7.28 -17.98
CA THR A 2 -3.03 6.68 -17.44
C THR A 2 -3.33 6.00 -16.10
N ARG A 3 -3.48 4.67 -16.11
CA ARG A 3 -3.48 3.87 -14.89
C ARG A 3 -2.08 3.97 -14.31
N PHE A 4 -1.88 4.84 -13.33
CA PHE A 4 -0.64 4.87 -12.57
C PHE A 4 -0.56 3.55 -11.79
N PRO A 5 0.36 2.63 -12.10
CA PRO A 5 0.39 1.31 -11.46
C PRO A 5 0.62 1.40 -9.94
N TYR A 6 1.24 2.49 -9.49
CA TYR A 6 1.45 2.82 -8.08
C TYR A 6 0.16 3.19 -7.35
N ASP A 7 -0.78 3.87 -8.02
CA ASP A 7 -2.09 4.21 -7.45
C ASP A 7 -2.87 2.94 -7.12
N ARG A 8 -2.94 2.01 -8.09
CA ARG A 8 -3.63 0.73 -7.90
C ARG A 8 -2.97 -0.10 -6.80
N PHE A 9 -1.63 -0.20 -6.83
CA PHE A 9 -0.89 -0.90 -5.79
C PHE A 9 -1.16 -0.32 -4.41
N ALA A 10 -1.12 1.00 -4.24
CA ALA A 10 -1.31 1.62 -2.94
C ALA A 10 -2.73 1.39 -2.39
N LYS A 11 -3.75 1.47 -3.25
CA LYS A 11 -5.15 1.17 -2.89
C LYS A 11 -5.32 -0.27 -2.44
N ASP A 12 -4.85 -1.22 -3.25
CA ASP A 12 -4.94 -2.65 -2.94
C ASP A 12 -4.15 -2.98 -1.65
N TYR A 13 -2.96 -2.39 -1.48
CA TYR A 13 -2.13 -2.59 -0.29
C TYR A 13 -2.79 -2.06 0.99
N LEU A 14 -3.30 -0.82 0.96
CA LEU A 14 -4.00 -0.23 2.11
C LEU A 14 -5.29 -0.98 2.44
N GLN A 15 -6.03 -1.45 1.42
CA GLN A 15 -7.22 -2.28 1.63
C GLN A 15 -6.87 -3.58 2.35
N GLU A 16 -5.84 -4.29 1.92
CA GLU A 16 -5.42 -5.56 2.55
C GLU A 16 -4.96 -5.37 4.00
N LEU A 17 -4.21 -4.30 4.28
CA LEU A 17 -3.73 -4.02 5.64
C LEU A 17 -4.85 -3.57 6.59
N LEU A 18 -5.79 -2.74 6.11
CA LEU A 18 -6.79 -2.11 6.97
C LEU A 18 -8.08 -2.92 7.13
N SER A 19 -8.39 -3.84 6.21
CA SER A 19 -9.61 -4.68 6.28
C SER A 19 -9.78 -5.46 7.60
N PRO A 20 -8.72 -5.98 8.25
CA PRO A 20 -8.84 -6.60 9.56
C PRO A 20 -9.22 -5.62 10.68
N LEU A 21 -8.93 -4.32 10.50
CA LEU A 21 -9.19 -3.25 11.49
C LEU A 21 -10.52 -2.52 11.28
N GLY A 22 -11.19 -2.71 10.15
CA GLY A 22 -12.40 -1.94 9.81
C GLY A 22 -12.86 -2.10 8.37
N SER A 23 -13.87 -1.33 7.99
CA SER A 23 -14.35 -1.24 6.61
C SER A 23 -13.44 -0.33 5.82
N VAL A 24 -13.08 -0.76 4.61
CA VAL A 24 -12.28 0.03 3.66
C VAL A 24 -13.09 0.18 2.37
N GLU A 25 -13.27 1.42 1.93
CA GLU A 25 -13.84 1.74 0.62
C GLU A 25 -12.75 2.44 -0.20
N THR A 26 -12.42 1.91 -1.37
CA THR A 26 -11.48 2.54 -2.31
C THR A 26 -12.24 3.25 -3.41
N SER A 27 -11.69 4.36 -3.92
CA SER A 27 -12.32 5.14 -5.00
C SER A 27 -13.75 5.60 -4.68
N LYS A 28 -13.93 6.23 -3.51
CA LYS A 28 -15.24 6.70 -3.05
C LYS A 28 -15.53 8.11 -3.57
N ASP A 29 -16.66 8.26 -4.26
CA ASP A 29 -17.18 9.57 -4.67
C ASP A 29 -17.71 10.36 -3.46
N VAL A 30 -17.29 11.61 -3.32
CA VAL A 30 -17.81 12.52 -2.28
C VAL A 30 -18.95 13.34 -2.85
N ALA A 31 -20.18 13.07 -2.38
CA ALA A 31 -21.36 13.79 -2.85
C ALA A 31 -21.23 15.30 -2.58
N GLY A 32 -21.30 16.12 -3.65
CA GLY A 32 -21.20 17.57 -3.59
C GLY A 32 -19.82 18.14 -3.98
N GLU A 33 -18.81 17.30 -4.17
CA GLU A 33 -17.49 17.69 -4.66
C GLU A 33 -17.10 16.83 -5.88
N VAL A 34 -16.24 17.36 -6.77
CA VAL A 34 -15.64 16.57 -7.87
C VAL A 34 -14.33 15.93 -7.38
N LEU A 35 -14.36 15.37 -6.17
CA LEU A 35 -13.21 14.75 -5.52
C LEU A 35 -13.53 13.28 -5.21
N GLU A 36 -12.67 12.39 -5.72
CA GLU A 36 -12.67 10.97 -5.41
C GLU A 36 -11.62 10.73 -4.32
N VAL A 37 -12.04 10.10 -3.23
CA VAL A 37 -11.14 9.70 -2.16
C VAL A 37 -10.52 8.36 -2.52
N ASP A 38 -9.19 8.30 -2.48
CA ASP A 38 -8.46 7.09 -2.85
C ASP A 38 -8.75 5.93 -1.87
N VAL A 39 -8.72 6.19 -0.55
CA VAL A 39 -9.13 5.22 0.48
C VAL A 39 -9.90 5.90 1.61
N TYR A 40 -11.11 5.43 1.87
CA TYR A 40 -11.94 5.79 3.02
C TYR A 40 -11.98 4.63 4.02
N PHE A 41 -11.58 4.87 5.27
CA PHE A 41 -11.52 3.87 6.32
C PHE A 41 -12.48 4.17 7.47
N LEU A 42 -13.21 3.14 7.91
CA LEU A 42 -14.07 3.16 9.08
C LEU A 42 -13.64 2.07 10.07
N PRO A 43 -13.17 2.41 11.28
CA PRO A 43 -12.73 1.42 12.25
C PRO A 43 -13.92 0.59 12.75
N ARG A 44 -13.68 -0.70 12.97
CA ARG A 44 -14.65 -1.57 13.66
C ARG A 44 -14.38 -1.58 15.17
N GLU A 45 -15.43 -1.78 15.97
CA GLU A 45 -15.31 -1.83 17.43
C GLU A 45 -14.40 -2.95 17.90
N GLN A 46 -14.50 -4.13 17.28
CA GLN A 46 -13.69 -5.32 17.59
C GLN A 46 -12.83 -5.70 16.38
N PRO A 47 -11.57 -5.21 16.30
CA PRO A 47 -10.66 -5.52 15.21
C PRO A 47 -10.23 -6.99 15.25
N GLN A 48 -9.93 -7.57 14.09
CA GLN A 48 -9.49 -8.97 13.96
C GLN A 48 -8.01 -9.16 14.33
N ILE A 49 -7.24 -8.07 14.34
CA ILE A 49 -5.83 -8.03 14.75
C ILE A 49 -5.64 -6.89 15.76
N ASP A 50 -4.54 -6.91 16.50
CA ASP A 50 -4.13 -5.76 17.30
C ASP A 50 -3.74 -4.58 16.39
N ARG A 51 -4.21 -3.37 16.70
CA ARG A 51 -3.90 -2.16 15.92
C ARG A 51 -2.41 -1.85 15.95
N GLU A 52 -1.72 -2.08 17.06
CA GLU A 52 -0.28 -1.81 17.14
C GLU A 52 0.55 -2.73 16.21
N SER A 53 -0.02 -3.84 15.73
CA SER A 53 0.65 -4.72 14.76
C SER A 53 0.94 -4.05 13.41
N LEU A 54 0.21 -2.98 13.06
CA LEU A 54 0.47 -2.14 11.88
C LEU A 54 1.27 -0.87 12.21
N GLY A 55 1.79 -0.74 13.42
CA GLY A 55 2.55 0.42 13.86
C GLY A 55 1.80 1.74 13.66
N LEU A 56 2.44 2.70 12.98
CA LEU A 56 1.87 4.03 12.76
C LEU A 56 0.54 3.99 11.97
N LEU A 57 0.43 3.08 10.99
CA LEU A 57 -0.80 2.93 10.20
C LEU A 57 -1.96 2.48 11.09
N GLY A 58 -1.71 1.54 12.00
CA GLY A 58 -2.70 1.08 12.97
C GLY A 58 -3.13 2.16 13.96
N ARG A 59 -2.20 3.06 14.33
CA ARG A 59 -2.51 4.23 15.16
C ARG A 59 -3.41 5.23 14.45
N PHE A 60 -3.23 5.45 13.14
CA PHE A 60 -4.14 6.27 12.34
C PHE A 60 -5.51 5.60 12.15
N ALA A 61 -5.54 4.26 12.10
CA ALA A 61 -6.75 3.44 12.00
C ALA A 61 -7.55 3.33 13.33
N GLN A 62 -7.28 4.18 14.32
CA GLN A 62 -8.10 4.27 15.55
C GLN A 62 -9.40 5.05 15.32
N THR A 63 -9.40 5.98 14.35
CA THR A 63 -10.56 6.79 14.00
C THR A 63 -10.90 6.61 12.52
N LYS A 64 -12.05 7.13 12.10
CA LYS A 64 -12.34 7.30 10.67
C LYS A 64 -11.20 8.08 10.00
N ALA A 65 -10.78 7.65 8.82
CA ALA A 65 -9.66 8.25 8.12
C ALA A 65 -9.88 8.29 6.61
N LEU A 66 -9.39 9.37 5.99
CA LEU A 66 -9.22 9.51 4.55
C LEU A 66 -7.72 9.38 4.27
N ILE A 67 -7.34 8.49 3.36
CA ILE A 67 -5.93 8.23 3.05
C ILE A 67 -5.73 8.43 1.54
N GLU A 68 -4.85 9.37 1.20
CA GLU A 68 -4.45 9.68 -0.16
C GLU A 68 -2.99 9.26 -0.38
N PRO A 69 -2.74 8.10 -0.99
CA PRO A 69 -1.39 7.65 -1.29
C PRO A 69 -0.78 8.48 -2.43
N PHE A 70 0.55 8.56 -2.44
CA PHE A 70 1.27 9.20 -3.55
C PHE A 70 1.04 8.41 -4.84
N ARG A 71 0.46 9.08 -5.85
CA ARG A 71 0.13 8.50 -7.16
C ARG A 71 1.36 8.20 -8.02
N ASN A 72 2.51 8.79 -7.67
CA ASN A 72 3.78 8.61 -8.33
C ASN A 72 4.79 7.94 -7.39
N PRO A 73 5.75 7.18 -7.94
CA PRO A 73 6.86 6.67 -7.15
C PRO A 73 7.62 7.85 -6.56
N VAL A 74 7.67 7.89 -5.25
CA VAL A 74 8.42 8.89 -4.51
C VAL A 74 9.92 8.72 -4.79
N THR A 75 10.59 9.81 -5.10
CA THR A 75 12.01 9.85 -5.42
C THR A 75 12.87 9.72 -4.16
N ASN A 76 14.13 9.30 -4.32
CA ASN A 76 15.08 9.24 -3.20
C ASN A 76 15.26 10.59 -2.48
N SER A 77 15.04 11.71 -3.18
CA SER A 77 15.01 13.05 -2.59
C SER A 77 13.81 13.29 -1.69
N GLU A 78 12.63 12.75 -2.04
CA GLU A 78 11.38 12.95 -1.31
C GLU A 78 11.26 12.05 -0.07
N VAL A 79 11.86 10.86 -0.11
CA VAL A 79 11.76 9.84 0.97
C VAL A 79 12.98 9.85 1.91
N GLY A 80 13.96 10.70 1.65
CA GLY A 80 15.20 10.78 2.42
C GLY A 80 16.21 9.69 2.04
N LYS A 81 17.11 10.02 1.11
CA LYS A 81 18.31 9.24 0.70
C LYS A 81 18.12 7.71 0.59
N GLY A 82 16.93 7.23 0.20
CA GLY A 82 16.63 5.80 0.02
C GLY A 82 16.67 4.92 1.30
N ARG A 83 16.96 5.50 2.47
CA ARG A 83 17.11 4.74 3.73
C ARG A 83 15.77 4.17 4.21
N VAL A 84 14.69 4.93 4.05
CA VAL A 84 13.33 4.49 4.38
C VAL A 84 12.86 3.40 3.40
N GLN A 85 13.16 3.58 2.10
CA GLN A 85 13.21 2.55 1.04
C GLN A 85 13.67 1.18 1.55
N LYS A 86 14.97 1.13 1.79
CA LYS A 86 15.69 -0.09 2.17
C LYS A 86 15.15 -0.67 3.47
N ARG A 87 14.91 0.17 4.47
CA ARG A 87 14.39 -0.26 5.77
C ARG A 87 12.99 -0.88 5.66
N ALA A 88 12.10 -0.31 4.85
CA ALA A 88 10.76 -0.88 4.66
C ALA A 88 10.82 -2.28 4.01
N ILE A 89 11.75 -2.49 3.06
CA ILE A 89 11.98 -3.81 2.46
C ILE A 89 12.55 -4.78 3.49
N GLU A 90 13.54 -4.37 4.29
CA GLU A 90 14.12 -5.19 5.35
C GLU A 90 13.08 -5.58 6.41
N GLU A 91 12.24 -4.64 6.85
CA GLU A 91 11.16 -4.90 7.80
C GLU A 91 10.12 -5.88 7.23
N LEU A 92 9.76 -5.75 5.95
CA LEU A 92 8.88 -6.71 5.28
C LEU A 92 9.52 -8.11 5.20
N LEU A 93 10.80 -8.17 4.85
CA LEU A 93 11.56 -9.43 4.78
C LEU A 93 11.82 -10.05 6.15
N ALA A 94 11.78 -9.27 7.22
CA ALA A 94 11.90 -9.74 8.60
C ALA A 94 10.59 -10.25 9.20
N LEU A 95 9.43 -10.00 8.56
CA LEU A 95 8.16 -10.56 9.02
C LEU A 95 8.20 -12.09 8.97
N ASP A 96 7.58 -12.75 9.96
CA ASP A 96 7.41 -14.20 9.97
C ASP A 96 6.79 -14.70 8.66
N VAL A 97 7.24 -15.85 8.17
CA VAL A 97 6.73 -16.45 6.93
C VAL A 97 5.22 -16.75 7.01
N ASN A 98 4.71 -17.02 8.20
CA ASN A 98 3.29 -17.28 8.47
C ASN A 98 2.48 -15.99 8.69
N ASN A 99 3.13 -14.82 8.65
CA ASN A 99 2.42 -13.56 8.79
C ASN A 99 1.52 -13.33 7.56
N PRO A 100 0.20 -13.19 7.74
CA PRO A 100 -0.74 -13.05 6.62
C PRO A 100 -0.49 -11.78 5.79
N PHE A 101 0.10 -10.74 6.37
CA PHE A 101 0.47 -9.51 5.65
C PHE A 101 1.68 -9.70 4.76
N ARG A 102 2.61 -10.60 5.13
CA ARG A 102 3.82 -10.86 4.35
C ARG A 102 3.48 -11.42 2.97
N SER A 103 2.69 -12.51 2.91
CA SER A 103 2.33 -13.14 1.63
C SER A 103 1.60 -12.15 0.73
N LYS A 104 0.57 -11.47 1.27
CA LYS A 104 -0.21 -10.49 0.51
C LYS A 104 0.62 -9.32 -0.01
N ALA A 105 1.51 -8.78 0.82
CA ALA A 105 2.41 -7.71 0.42
C ALA A 105 3.35 -8.16 -0.71
N MET A 106 3.90 -9.38 -0.63
CA MET A 106 4.77 -9.93 -1.67
C MET A 106 4.01 -10.14 -2.99
N ASP A 107 2.78 -10.62 -2.94
CA ASP A 107 1.93 -10.79 -4.13
C ASP A 107 1.64 -9.43 -4.80
N LEU A 108 1.28 -8.42 -4.01
CA LEU A 108 1.04 -7.06 -4.51
C LEU A 108 2.30 -6.43 -5.11
N LEU A 109 3.47 -6.62 -4.47
CA LEU A 109 4.75 -6.14 -5.00
C LEU A 109 5.14 -6.86 -6.29
N ALA A 110 4.91 -8.17 -6.39
CA ALA A 110 5.14 -8.94 -7.61
C ALA A 110 4.24 -8.48 -8.75
N ASN A 111 2.97 -8.21 -8.46
CA ASN A 111 2.01 -7.66 -9.42
C ASN A 111 2.41 -6.25 -9.88
N LEU A 112 2.85 -5.38 -8.96
CA LEU A 112 3.36 -4.05 -9.27
C LEU A 112 4.60 -4.16 -10.18
N LYS A 113 5.57 -5.01 -9.85
CA LYS A 113 6.78 -5.25 -10.65
C LYS A 113 6.42 -5.69 -12.07
N THR A 114 5.49 -6.63 -12.20
CA THR A 114 5.04 -7.14 -13.50
C THR A 114 4.36 -6.02 -14.31
N THR A 115 3.48 -5.25 -13.67
CA THR A 115 2.78 -4.12 -14.31
C THR A 115 3.74 -3.03 -14.77
N ILE A 116 4.74 -2.67 -13.96
CA ILE A 116 5.77 -1.69 -14.33
C ILE A 116 6.60 -2.21 -15.51
N LYS A 117 7.06 -3.48 -15.46
CA LYS A 117 7.83 -4.08 -16.56
C LYS A 117 7.07 -4.05 -17.88
N LEU A 118 5.80 -4.43 -17.86
CA LEU A 118 4.92 -4.40 -19.04
C LEU A 118 4.69 -2.97 -19.54
N ASN A 119 4.47 -2.01 -18.65
CA ASN A 119 4.20 -0.62 -19.02
C ASN A 119 5.44 0.18 -19.46
N GLN A 120 6.64 -0.24 -19.05
CA GLN A 120 7.90 0.44 -19.41
C GLN A 120 8.67 -0.24 -20.55
N ASN A 121 8.16 -1.35 -21.10
CA ASN A 121 8.84 -2.13 -22.15
C ASN A 121 10.32 -2.43 -21.80
N LEU A 122 10.61 -2.60 -20.51
CA LEU A 122 11.95 -2.91 -20.03
C LEU A 122 12.22 -4.38 -20.36
N ASP A 123 13.13 -4.60 -21.32
CA ASP A 123 13.54 -5.91 -21.81
C ASP A 123 13.77 -6.92 -20.68
N ILE A 124 13.30 -8.14 -20.95
CA ILE A 124 13.18 -9.31 -20.05
C ILE A 124 14.54 -9.74 -19.40
N ALA A 125 15.66 -9.10 -19.73
CA ALA A 125 17.00 -9.56 -19.37
C ALA A 125 17.66 -8.86 -18.17
N ILE A 126 17.12 -7.75 -17.63
CA ILE A 126 17.84 -6.97 -16.60
C ILE A 126 17.02 -6.88 -15.30
N LEU A 127 17.64 -7.31 -14.19
CA LEU A 127 17.17 -7.29 -12.79
C LEU A 127 16.40 -8.54 -12.31
N ILE A 128 17.10 -9.66 -12.33
CA ILE A 128 17.12 -10.58 -11.18
C ILE A 128 18.15 -9.99 -10.21
N GLU A 129 17.71 -9.66 -9.00
CA GLU A 129 18.40 -9.72 -7.69
C GLU A 129 17.48 -8.96 -6.71
N LEU A 130 16.46 -9.68 -6.23
CA LEU A 130 15.90 -9.51 -4.90
C LEU A 130 16.28 -10.75 -4.12
#